data_AF-A0A381JBD9-F1
#
_entry.id   AF-A0A381JBD9-F1
#
_cell.length_a   1.000
_cell.length_b   1.000
_cell.length_c   1.000
_cell.angle_alpha   90.00
_cell.angle_beta   90.00
_cell.angle_gamma   90.00
#
_symmetry.space_group_name_H-M   'P 1'
#
loop_
_entity.id
_entity.type
_entity.pdbx_description
1 polymer ?
#
loop_
_entity_poly.entity_id
_entity_poly.type
_entity_poly.pdbx_seq_one_letter_code
_entity_poly.pdbx_strand_id
1 'polypeptide(L)'
;MRIGLVRHFKVNIEHKKYMNSTEYNEYANRYNISEVFEKEVELGEVRWNKCYCSNLSRAIFTAKSIYKGDIIVTESLREIQTLSRFNTRLPLHYYLWDVIGRVSWIRNHPSQPEIRNLTKIRVKDILDEIIENAKEEDNILIVSHAAIMYSIRKELERRGFEGDKFLKAENGKLYSYKN
;
A
#
# COMPACT_ATOMS: atom_id res chain seq x y z
N MET A 1 20.23 1.56 9.68
CA MET A 1 18.80 1.97 9.76
C MET A 1 17.89 0.80 9.44
N ARG A 2 16.68 0.69 10.03
CA ARG A 2 15.66 -0.29 9.61
C ARG A 2 14.40 0.38 9.05
N ILE A 3 13.82 -0.21 8.01
CA ILE A 3 12.53 0.18 7.45
C ILE A 3 11.57 -1.02 7.53
N GLY A 4 10.47 -0.83 8.24
CA GLY A 4 9.38 -1.80 8.37
C GLY A 4 8.24 -1.42 7.45
N LEU A 5 7.74 -2.37 6.67
CA LEU A 5 6.55 -2.19 5.83
C LEU A 5 5.42 -3.03 6.42
N VAL A 6 4.25 -2.42 6.64
CA VAL A 6 3.02 -3.11 7.08
C VAL A 6 1.89 -2.75 6.13
N ARG A 7 1.20 -3.77 5.60
CA ARG A 7 -0.05 -3.52 4.88
C ARG A 7 -1.16 -3.27 5.89
N HIS A 8 -2.04 -2.32 5.61
CA HIS A 8 -3.24 -2.08 6.41
C HIS A 8 -4.02 -3.37 6.74
N PHE A 9 -4.81 -3.36 7.80
CA PHE A 9 -5.67 -4.46 8.20
C PHE A 9 -6.71 -4.86 7.15
N LYS A 10 -7.23 -6.09 7.24
CA LYS A 10 -8.22 -6.60 6.29
C LYS A 10 -9.50 -5.76 6.41
N VAL A 11 -9.99 -5.25 5.28
CA VAL A 11 -11.23 -4.46 5.24
C VAL A 11 -12.43 -5.38 5.51
N ASN A 12 -13.34 -4.93 6.36
CA ASN A 12 -14.59 -5.59 6.66
C ASN A 12 -15.65 -5.19 5.61
N ILE A 13 -15.62 -5.85 4.46
CA ILE A 13 -16.59 -5.62 3.40
C ILE A 13 -16.80 -6.89 2.57
N GLU A 14 -18.06 -7.14 2.24
CA GLU A 14 -18.45 -8.18 1.29
C GLU A 14 -18.55 -7.62 -0.14
N HIS A 15 -18.31 -8.49 -1.11
CA HIS A 15 -18.37 -8.11 -2.51
C HIS A 15 -18.97 -9.21 -3.38
N LYS A 16 -19.65 -8.79 -4.45
CA LYS A 16 -20.13 -9.73 -5.48
C LYS A 16 -18.95 -10.43 -6.16
N LYS A 17 -19.13 -11.69 -6.54
CA LYS A 17 -18.11 -12.44 -7.29
C LYS A 17 -17.91 -11.89 -8.71
N TYR A 18 -19.01 -11.46 -9.34
CA TYR A 18 -19.04 -10.84 -10.65
C TYR A 18 -19.61 -9.44 -10.57
N MET A 19 -18.97 -8.48 -11.24
CA MET A 19 -19.35 -7.08 -11.26
C MET A 19 -19.16 -6.50 -12.65
N ASN A 20 -20.11 -5.70 -13.11
CA ASN A 20 -19.88 -4.81 -14.25
C ASN A 20 -18.98 -3.62 -13.84
N SER A 21 -18.64 -2.72 -14.77
CA SER A 21 -17.73 -1.60 -14.47
C SER A 21 -18.28 -0.64 -13.40
N THR A 22 -19.59 -0.38 -13.40
CA THR A 22 -20.23 0.53 -12.43
C THR A 22 -20.20 -0.10 -11.03
N GLU A 23 -20.63 -1.35 -10.91
CA GLU A 23 -20.64 -2.08 -9.64
C GLU A 23 -19.24 -2.22 -9.04
N TYR A 24 -18.22 -2.43 -9.89
CA TYR A 24 -16.84 -2.50 -9.47
C TYR A 24 -16.33 -1.15 -8.91
N ASN A 25 -16.67 -0.04 -9.56
CA ASN A 25 -16.30 1.30 -9.10
C ASN A 25 -17.02 1.65 -7.79
N GLU A 26 -18.30 1.32 -7.66
CA GLU A 26 -19.05 1.49 -6.40
C GLU A 26 -18.48 0.63 -5.27
N TYR A 27 -18.08 -0.60 -5.56
CA TYR A 27 -17.38 -1.45 -4.61
C TYR A 27 -16.05 -0.83 -4.16
N ALA A 28 -15.23 -0.32 -5.09
CA ALA A 28 -13.97 0.33 -4.76
C ALA A 28 -14.18 1.56 -3.85
N ASN A 29 -15.23 2.35 -4.10
CA ASN A 29 -15.59 3.48 -3.25
C ASN A 29 -16.00 3.03 -1.85
N ARG A 30 -16.87 2.01 -1.72
CA ARG A 30 -17.25 1.44 -0.42
C ARG A 30 -16.04 0.88 0.33
N TYR A 31 -15.14 0.19 -0.37
CA TYR A 31 -13.91 -0.35 0.21
C TYR A 31 -13.01 0.74 0.81
N ASN A 32 -13.01 1.96 0.25
CA ASN A 32 -12.22 3.08 0.77
C ASN A 32 -12.75 3.66 2.08
N ILE A 33 -14.05 3.51 2.36
CA ILE A 33 -14.69 4.06 3.57
C ILE A 33 -15.05 2.98 4.61
N SER A 34 -14.85 1.70 4.28
CA SER A 34 -15.18 0.59 5.17
C SER A 34 -14.17 0.42 6.30
N GLU A 35 -14.65 -0.08 7.42
CA GLU A 35 -13.85 -0.43 8.58
C GLU A 35 -12.91 -1.61 8.31
N VAL A 36 -11.98 -1.84 9.23
CA VAL A 36 -11.03 -2.95 9.16
C VAL A 36 -11.15 -3.85 10.37
N PHE A 37 -10.83 -5.13 10.19
CA PHE A 37 -10.66 -6.06 11.30
C PHE A 37 -9.30 -5.81 11.94
N GLU A 38 -9.30 -5.15 13.10
CA GLU A 38 -8.12 -5.03 13.94
C GLU A 38 -7.59 -6.42 14.31
N LYS A 39 -6.27 -6.53 14.31
CA LYS A 39 -5.57 -7.70 14.83
C LYS A 39 -4.25 -7.28 15.45
N GLU A 40 -3.74 -8.12 16.34
CA GLU A 40 -2.39 -7.95 16.86
C GLU A 40 -1.35 -8.09 15.73
N VAL A 41 -0.32 -7.25 15.80
CA VAL A 41 0.81 -7.25 14.87
C VAL A 41 2.08 -7.33 15.69
N GLU A 42 2.85 -8.38 15.44
CA GLU A 42 4.20 -8.49 15.98
C GLU A 42 5.13 -7.55 15.23
N LEU A 43 5.56 -6.48 15.90
CA LEU A 43 6.49 -5.49 15.36
C LEU A 43 7.97 -5.83 15.61
N GLY A 44 8.23 -7.03 16.14
CA GLY A 44 9.54 -7.49 16.56
C GLY A 44 10.13 -6.71 17.73
N GLU A 45 11.33 -7.08 18.15
CA GLU A 45 12.10 -6.39 19.20
C GLU A 45 12.84 -5.16 18.65
N VAL A 46 12.16 -4.36 17.83
CA VAL A 46 12.71 -3.14 17.23
C VAL A 46 11.95 -1.94 17.78
N ARG A 47 12.69 -0.97 18.34
CA ARG A 47 12.12 0.33 18.66
C ARG A 47 11.91 1.10 17.36
N TRP A 48 10.66 1.24 16.94
CA TRP A 48 10.27 2.11 15.83
C TRP A 48 10.24 3.56 16.31
N ASN A 49 10.99 4.44 15.65
CA ASN A 49 11.19 5.84 16.03
C ASN A 49 10.19 6.77 15.32
N LYS A 50 9.83 6.42 14.09
CA LYS A 50 8.93 7.20 13.23
C LYS A 50 7.96 6.28 12.52
N CYS A 51 6.74 6.76 12.30
CA CYS A 51 5.73 6.05 11.52
C CYS A 51 5.19 6.95 10.41
N TYR A 52 5.24 6.47 9.17
CA TYR A 52 4.59 7.08 8.02
C TYR A 52 3.41 6.23 7.59
N CYS A 53 2.29 6.84 7.21
CA CYS A 53 1.15 6.09 6.69
C CYS A 53 0.45 6.78 5.54
N SER A 54 -0.22 5.98 4.72
CA SER A 54 -1.18 6.49 3.74
C SER A 54 -2.33 7.23 4.42
N ASN A 55 -2.79 8.32 3.80
CA ASN A 55 -3.99 9.06 4.25
C ASN A 55 -5.34 8.32 4.10
N LEU A 56 -5.36 7.07 3.62
CA LEU A 56 -6.58 6.29 3.58
C LEU A 56 -6.94 5.77 4.98
N SER A 57 -8.21 5.89 5.37
CA SER A 57 -8.74 5.58 6.70
C SER A 57 -8.24 4.24 7.27
N ARG A 58 -8.27 3.17 6.47
CA ARG A 58 -7.78 1.83 6.84
C ARG A 58 -6.29 1.79 7.20
N ALA A 59 -5.45 2.58 6.53
CA ALA A 59 -4.02 2.65 6.81
C ALA A 59 -3.77 3.50 8.06
N ILE A 60 -4.47 4.62 8.21
CA ILE A 60 -4.44 5.45 9.43
C ILE A 60 -4.86 4.63 10.65
N PHE A 61 -5.98 3.90 10.56
CA PHE A 61 -6.48 3.05 11.63
C PHE A 61 -5.43 2.00 12.02
N THR A 62 -4.86 1.31 11.03
CA THR A 62 -3.82 0.31 11.26
C THR A 62 -2.59 0.92 11.94
N ALA A 63 -2.12 2.07 11.46
CA ALA A 63 -0.96 2.75 12.02
C ALA A 63 -1.18 3.15 13.48
N LYS A 64 -2.35 3.73 13.81
CA LYS A 64 -2.73 4.09 15.19
C LYS A 64 -2.86 2.88 16.11
N SER A 65 -3.24 1.73 15.57
CA SER A 65 -3.38 0.49 16.34
C SER A 65 -2.00 -0.04 16.76
N ILE A 66 -1.07 -0.10 15.80
CA ILE A 66 0.24 -0.78 15.97
C ILE A 66 1.36 0.14 16.45
N TYR A 67 1.22 1.46 16.32
CA TYR A 67 2.25 2.44 16.67
C TYR A 67 1.70 3.50 17.61
N LYS A 68 2.43 3.79 18.69
CA LYS A 68 1.98 4.68 19.79
C LYS A 68 2.54 6.10 19.75
N GLY A 69 3.43 6.42 18.81
CA GLY A 69 3.98 7.77 18.65
C GLY A 69 3.27 8.58 17.57
N ASP A 70 3.89 9.69 17.17
CA ASP A 70 3.38 10.55 16.10
C ASP A 70 3.44 9.86 14.72
N ILE A 71 2.33 9.91 14.01
CA ILE A 71 2.18 9.31 12.68
C ILE A 71 2.14 10.41 11.63
N ILE A 72 3.08 10.36 10.70
CA ILE A 72 3.14 11.25 9.55
C ILE A 72 2.22 10.69 8.46
N VAL A 73 1.14 11.40 8.17
CA VAL A 73 0.13 10.99 7.20
C VAL A 73 0.42 11.66 5.86
N THR A 74 0.49 10.88 4.78
CA THR A 74 0.81 11.39 3.44
C THR A 74 0.02 10.70 2.33
N GLU A 75 -0.26 11.44 1.26
CA GLU A 75 -0.86 10.90 0.04
C GLU A 75 0.15 10.07 -0.78
N SER A 76 1.45 10.33 -0.63
CA SER A 76 2.52 9.65 -1.36
C SER A 76 2.59 8.15 -1.06
N LEU A 77 1.96 7.68 0.01
CA LEU A 77 1.83 6.28 0.38
C LEU A 77 0.48 5.65 0.02
N ARG A 78 -0.42 6.37 -0.69
CA ARG A 78 -1.69 5.80 -1.16
C ARG A 78 -1.47 4.63 -2.11
N GLU A 79 -2.43 3.71 -2.08
CA GLU A 79 -2.49 2.59 -3.03
C GLU A 79 -2.52 3.12 -4.46
N ILE A 80 -1.88 2.37 -5.36
CA ILE A 80 -1.93 2.64 -6.79
C ILE A 80 -3.37 2.47 -7.25
N GLN A 81 -4.00 3.57 -7.62
CA GLN A 81 -5.38 3.54 -8.09
C GLN A 81 -5.49 2.77 -9.41
N THR A 82 -6.40 1.81 -9.43
CA THR A 82 -6.78 1.10 -10.65
C THR A 82 -8.28 1.27 -10.86
N LEU A 83 -8.65 1.91 -11.96
CA LEU A 83 -10.05 2.07 -12.36
C LEU A 83 -10.45 0.97 -13.35
N SER A 84 -11.76 0.74 -13.49
CA SER A 84 -12.29 -0.10 -14.57
C SER A 84 -11.74 0.41 -15.91
N ARG A 85 -10.97 -0.45 -16.62
CA ARG A 85 -10.29 -0.05 -17.87
C ARG A 85 -11.25 0.41 -18.96
N PHE A 86 -12.46 -0.12 -18.99
CA PHE A 86 -13.48 0.15 -19.99
C PHE A 86 -14.86 0.10 -19.35
N ASN A 87 -15.77 0.93 -19.86
CA ASN A 87 -17.18 0.89 -19.46
C ASN A 87 -17.84 -0.33 -20.14
N THR A 88 -18.32 -1.28 -19.36
CA THR A 88 -19.01 -2.45 -19.87
C THR A 88 -20.12 -2.87 -18.93
N ARG A 89 -21.23 -3.33 -19.52
CA ARG A 89 -22.33 -3.95 -18.79
C ARG A 89 -22.07 -5.44 -18.52
N LEU A 90 -21.06 -6.05 -19.16
CA LEU A 90 -20.71 -7.44 -18.96
C LEU A 90 -20.06 -7.63 -17.57
N PRO A 91 -20.64 -8.45 -16.68
CA PRO A 91 -20.03 -8.73 -15.40
C PRO A 91 -18.75 -9.55 -15.56
N LEU A 92 -17.63 -9.04 -15.06
CA LEU A 92 -16.37 -9.78 -14.96
C LEU A 92 -16.14 -10.23 -13.52
N HIS A 93 -15.39 -11.31 -13.36
CA HIS A 93 -14.98 -11.77 -12.04
C HIS A 93 -14.14 -10.68 -11.34
N TYR A 94 -14.35 -10.46 -10.04
CA TYR A 94 -13.62 -9.44 -9.26
C TYR A 94 -12.09 -9.48 -9.48
N TYR A 95 -11.45 -10.64 -9.34
CA TYR A 95 -10.02 -10.79 -9.61
C TYR A 95 -9.60 -10.42 -11.04
N LEU A 96 -10.49 -10.57 -12.03
CA LEU A 96 -10.16 -10.19 -13.41
C LEU A 96 -10.04 -8.66 -13.54
N TRP A 97 -10.86 -7.90 -12.82
CA TRP A 97 -10.73 -6.44 -12.76
C TRP A 97 -9.37 -6.02 -12.19
N ASP A 98 -8.96 -6.61 -11.06
CA ASP A 98 -7.66 -6.35 -10.44
C ASP A 98 -6.50 -6.69 -11.39
N VAL A 99 -6.58 -7.83 -12.10
CA VAL A 99 -5.55 -8.28 -13.05
C VAL A 99 -5.47 -7.33 -14.25
N ILE A 100 -6.61 -6.95 -14.85
CA ILE A 100 -6.64 -6.00 -15.97
C ILE A 100 -6.05 -4.65 -15.57
N GLY A 101 -6.42 -4.15 -14.38
CA GLY A 101 -5.85 -2.92 -13.82
C GLY A 101 -4.34 -3.02 -13.64
N ARG A 102 -3.86 -4.13 -13.06
CA ARG A 102 -2.43 -4.35 -12.84
C ARG A 102 -1.64 -4.46 -14.13
N VAL A 103 -2.13 -5.19 -15.13
CA VAL A 103 -1.49 -5.30 -16.45
C VAL A 103 -1.44 -3.93 -17.14
N SER A 104 -2.53 -3.17 -17.07
CA SER A 104 -2.58 -1.81 -17.63
C SER A 104 -1.55 -0.89 -16.98
N TRP A 105 -1.42 -0.95 -15.65
CA TRP A 105 -0.41 -0.20 -14.90
C TRP A 105 1.03 -0.60 -15.29
N ILE A 106 1.33 -1.91 -15.37
CA ILE A 106 2.65 -2.42 -15.77
C ILE A 106 3.04 -1.91 -17.17
N ARG A 107 2.08 -1.85 -18.09
CA ARG A 107 2.28 -1.39 -19.48
C ARG A 107 2.27 0.13 -19.63
N ASN A 108 2.20 0.89 -18.53
CA ASN A 108 2.06 2.34 -18.53
C ASN A 108 0.89 2.83 -19.42
N HIS A 109 -0.21 2.09 -19.43
CA HIS A 109 -1.33 2.42 -20.31
C HIS A 109 -2.04 3.70 -19.81
N PRO A 110 -2.34 4.67 -20.69
CA PRO A 110 -2.95 5.96 -20.33
C PRO A 110 -4.40 5.86 -19.82
N SER A 111 -4.95 4.64 -19.72
CA SER A 111 -6.30 4.42 -19.19
C SER A 111 -6.32 4.31 -17.66
N GLN A 112 -5.15 4.31 -17.03
CA GLN A 112 -5.02 4.25 -15.58
C GLN A 112 -4.68 5.64 -15.05
N PRO A 113 -5.25 6.04 -13.91
CA PRO A 113 -5.00 7.36 -13.32
C PRO A 113 -3.53 7.53 -12.90
N GLU A 114 -2.86 6.43 -12.56
CA GLU A 114 -1.43 6.39 -12.29
C GLU A 114 -0.79 5.26 -13.10
N ILE A 115 0.37 5.52 -13.70
CA ILE A 115 1.16 4.55 -14.44
C ILE A 115 2.42 4.16 -13.66
N ARG A 116 3.01 3.01 -13.98
CA ARG A 116 4.18 2.47 -13.27
C ARG A 116 5.36 3.45 -13.16
N ASN A 117 5.63 4.22 -14.21
CA ASN A 117 6.73 5.20 -14.18
C ASN A 117 6.47 6.32 -13.16
N LEU A 118 5.24 6.83 -13.08
CA LEU A 118 4.86 7.84 -12.08
C LEU A 118 4.90 7.25 -10.66
N THR A 119 4.46 5.99 -10.48
CA THR A 119 4.59 5.30 -9.20
C THR A 119 6.04 5.18 -8.75
N LYS A 120 6.96 4.86 -9.66
CA LYS A 120 8.39 4.78 -9.33
C LYS A 120 8.95 6.12 -8.86
N ILE A 121 8.59 7.21 -9.55
CA ILE A 121 9.00 8.57 -9.15
C ILE A 121 8.44 8.89 -7.77
N ARG A 122 7.13 8.72 -7.57
CA ARG A 122 6.47 8.95 -6.27
C ARG A 122 7.09 8.15 -5.12
N VAL A 123 7.40 6.87 -5.36
CA VAL A 123 8.04 6.00 -4.36
C VAL A 123 9.47 6.42 -4.07
N LYS A 124 10.21 6.85 -5.10
CA LYS A 124 11.56 7.39 -4.91
C LYS A 124 11.51 8.65 -4.05
N ASP A 125 10.65 9.60 -4.40
CA ASP A 125 10.55 10.90 -3.74
C ASP A 125 10.16 10.75 -2.26
N ILE A 126 9.17 9.90 -1.94
CA ILE A 126 8.79 9.68 -0.53
C ILE A 126 9.86 8.93 0.25
N LEU A 127 10.62 8.01 -0.37
CA LEU A 127 11.72 7.35 0.32
C LEU A 127 12.92 8.28 0.50
N ASP A 128 13.18 9.20 -0.43
CA ASP A 128 14.17 10.27 -0.27
C ASP A 128 13.77 11.14 0.93
N GLU A 129 12.53 11.63 0.97
CA GLU A 129 11.99 12.42 2.10
C GLU A 129 12.11 11.68 3.44
N ILE A 130 11.71 10.40 3.48
CA ILE A 130 11.76 9.58 4.70
C ILE A 130 13.19 9.44 5.22
N ILE A 131 14.15 9.15 4.32
CA ILE A 131 15.55 8.90 4.70
C ILE A 131 16.24 10.20 5.07
N GLU A 132 16.03 11.29 4.32
CA GLU A 132 16.63 12.60 4.60
C GLU A 132 16.16 13.18 5.94
N ASN A 133 14.90 12.92 6.32
CA ASN A 133 14.37 13.36 7.61
C ASN A 133 14.74 12.42 8.77
N ALA A 134 15.32 11.25 8.52
CA ALA A 134 15.64 10.28 9.56
C ALA A 134 17.05 10.47 10.12
N LYS A 135 17.22 10.22 11.42
CA LYS A 135 18.55 10.08 12.02
C LYS A 135 19.13 8.71 11.70
N GLU A 136 20.44 8.56 11.82
CA GLU A 136 21.15 7.32 11.49
C GLU A 136 20.62 6.12 12.32
N GLU A 137 20.25 6.37 13.57
CA GLU A 137 19.71 5.40 14.53
C GLU A 137 18.19 5.19 14.43
N ASP A 138 17.47 5.96 13.60
CA ASP A 138 16.02 5.85 13.51
C ASP A 138 15.60 4.55 12.80
N ASN A 139 14.62 3.84 13.35
CA ASN A 139 13.90 2.79 12.65
C ASN A 139 12.52 3.33 12.23
N ILE A 140 12.15 3.10 10.98
CA ILE A 140 10.99 3.73 10.36
C ILE A 140 9.95 2.68 10.02
N LEU A 141 8.73 2.86 10.51
CA LEU A 141 7.57 2.04 10.16
C LEU A 141 6.75 2.72 9.06
N ILE A 142 6.38 1.98 8.02
CA ILE A 142 5.56 2.47 6.90
C ILE A 142 4.30 1.61 6.80
N VAL A 143 3.14 2.23 7.01
CA VAL A 143 1.83 1.56 6.90
C VAL A 143 1.12 1.96 5.61
N SER A 144 0.93 0.99 4.72
CA SER A 144 0.47 1.26 3.35
C SER A 144 -0.34 0.10 2.76
N HIS A 145 -0.31 -0.07 1.44
CA HIS A 145 -1.18 -0.96 0.66
C HIS A 145 -0.37 -1.91 -0.22
N ALA A 146 -1.01 -2.95 -0.74
CA ALA A 146 -0.30 -4.09 -1.33
C ALA A 146 0.59 -3.69 -2.51
N ALA A 147 0.08 -2.93 -3.48
CA ALA A 147 0.81 -2.72 -4.72
C ALA A 147 1.85 -1.60 -4.63
N ILE A 148 1.54 -0.54 -3.88
CA ILE A 148 2.53 0.48 -3.55
C ILE A 148 3.68 -0.10 -2.70
N MET A 149 3.40 -0.96 -1.71
CA MET A 149 4.45 -1.62 -0.92
C MET A 149 5.37 -2.50 -1.77
N TYR A 150 4.84 -3.16 -2.81
CA TYR A 150 5.68 -3.88 -3.75
C TYR A 150 6.69 -2.95 -4.44
N SER A 151 6.25 -1.74 -4.81
CA SER A 151 7.12 -0.74 -5.44
C SER A 151 8.14 -0.17 -4.44
N ILE A 152 7.72 0.10 -3.20
CA ILE A 152 8.59 0.52 -2.09
C ILE A 152 9.67 -0.53 -1.85
N ARG A 153 9.31 -1.81 -1.70
CA ARG A 153 10.28 -2.91 -1.56
C ARG A 153 11.32 -2.92 -2.67
N LYS A 154 10.88 -2.77 -3.92
CA LYS A 154 11.80 -2.74 -5.07
C LYS A 154 12.76 -1.55 -5.04
N GLU A 155 12.28 -0.41 -4.57
CA GLU A 155 13.12 0.76 -4.42
C GLU A 155 14.08 0.64 -3.23
N LEU A 156 13.66 0.03 -2.12
CA LEU A 156 14.54 -0.31 -0.99
C LEU A 156 15.65 -1.27 -1.42
N GLU A 157 15.32 -2.36 -2.13
CA GLU A 157 16.29 -3.30 -2.69
C GLU A 157 17.31 -2.57 -3.60
N ARG A 158 16.84 -1.63 -4.44
CA ARG A 158 17.70 -0.82 -5.31
C ARG A 158 18.66 0.08 -4.54
N ARG A 159 18.28 0.50 -3.33
CA ARG A 159 19.07 1.33 -2.42
C ARG A 159 20.01 0.53 -1.51
N GLY A 160 20.09 -0.78 -1.69
CA GLY A 160 20.97 -1.66 -0.90
C GLY A 160 20.35 -2.19 0.38
N PHE A 161 19.07 -1.90 0.66
CA PHE A 161 18.40 -2.51 1.80
C PHE A 161 18.12 -3.99 1.55
N GLU A 162 18.46 -4.83 2.52
CA GLU A 162 18.19 -6.26 2.53
C GLU A 162 17.06 -6.59 3.49
N GLY A 163 16.13 -7.47 3.09
CA GLY A 163 14.98 -7.77 3.92
C GLY A 163 14.02 -8.79 3.33
N ASP A 164 12.81 -8.81 3.88
CA ASP A 164 11.79 -9.78 3.51
C ASP A 164 11.37 -9.68 2.04
N LYS A 165 10.97 -10.81 1.45
CA LYS A 165 10.48 -10.87 0.07
C LYS A 165 8.99 -11.16 0.05
N PHE A 166 8.26 -10.43 -0.78
CA PHE A 166 6.87 -10.71 -1.09
C PHE A 166 6.49 -10.24 -2.50
N LEU A 167 5.54 -10.95 -3.10
CA LEU A 167 4.85 -10.48 -4.32
C LEU A 167 3.61 -9.65 -3.95
N LYS A 168 2.87 -10.10 -2.94
CA LYS A 168 1.70 -9.41 -2.38
C LYS A 168 1.80 -9.45 -0.86
N ALA A 169 1.84 -8.29 -0.23
CA ALA A 169 1.89 -8.19 1.23
C ALA A 169 0.57 -8.68 1.86
N GLU A 170 0.71 -9.55 2.85
CA GLU A 170 -0.35 -9.93 3.79
C GLU A 170 -0.78 -8.75 4.66
N ASN A 171 -2.07 -8.66 4.97
CA ASN A 171 -2.62 -7.61 5.83
C ASN A 171 -2.09 -7.74 7.27
N GLY A 172 -1.64 -6.63 7.87
CA GLY A 172 -1.14 -6.58 9.25
C GLY A 172 0.02 -7.52 9.52
N LYS A 173 0.94 -7.69 8.56
CA LYS A 173 2.21 -8.41 8.74
C LYS A 173 3.35 -7.43 8.53
N LEU A 174 4.34 -7.47 9.43
CA LEU A 174 5.57 -6.70 9.31
C LEU A 174 6.51 -7.36 8.30
N TYR A 175 7.07 -6.54 7.43
CA TYR A 175 8.19 -6.88 6.55
C TYR A 175 9.34 -5.93 6.85
N SER A 176 10.49 -6.45 7.29
CA SER A 176 11.62 -5.64 7.75
C SER A 176 12.75 -5.62 6.73
N TYR A 177 13.38 -4.45 6.59
CA TYR A 177 14.52 -4.20 5.72
C TYR A 177 15.60 -3.46 6.50
N LYS A 178 16.85 -3.84 6.31
CA LYS A 178 18.02 -3.22 6.96
C LYS A 178 19.04 -2.77 5.92
N ASN A 179 19.68 -1.65 6.20
CA ASN A 179 20.89 -1.15 5.56
C ASN A 179 21.85 -0.73 6.67
#